data_AF-A0A1B9NM00-F1
#
_entry.id   AF-A0A1B9NM00-F1
#
_cell.length_a   1.000
_cell.length_b   1.000
_cell.length_c   1.000
_cell.angle_alpha   90.00
_cell.angle_beta   90.00
_cell.angle_gamma   90.00
#
_symmetry.space_group_name_H-M   'P 1'
#
loop_
_entity.id
_entity.type
_entity.pdbx_description
1 polymer ?
#
loop_
_entity_poly.entity_id
_entity_poly.type
_entity_poly.pdbx_seq_one_letter_code
_entity_poly.pdbx_strand_id
1 'polypeptide(L)' 'MFDNIKALYWQHKARLGAPSLVHDIRGKGYDVSKRTASRILQKLGLRSKVARKFKLRVAPKLFYNMLPNTLVSASAFL' A
#
# COMPACT_ATOMS: atom_id res chain seq x y z
N MET A 1 -27.04 -9.98 -6.60
CA MET A 1 -25.59 -9.87 -6.94
C MET A 1 -24.86 -8.89 -6.03
N PHE A 2 -25.35 -7.65 -5.87
CA PHE A 2 -24.76 -6.66 -4.96
C PHE A 2 -24.73 -7.11 -3.49
N ASP A 3 -25.77 -7.78 -3.02
CA ASP A 3 -25.84 -8.27 -1.63
C ASP A 3 -24.81 -9.36 -1.33
N ASN A 4 -24.54 -10.25 -2.28
CA ASN A 4 -23.50 -11.28 -2.15
C ASN A 4 -22.10 -10.67 -2.06
N ILE A 5 -21.84 -9.61 -2.83
CA ILE A 5 -20.56 -8.87 -2.77
C ILE A 5 -20.42 -8.14 -1.43
N LYS A 6 -21.52 -7.56 -0.92
CA LYS A 6 -21.55 -6.89 0.38
C LYS A 6 -21.35 -7.89 1.54
N ALA A 7 -21.97 -9.05 1.48
CA ALA A 7 -21.78 -10.13 2.46
C ALA A 7 -20.32 -10.63 2.47
N LEU A 8 -19.74 -10.86 1.29
CA LEU A 8 -18.34 -11.27 1.15
C LEU A 8 -17.37 -10.19 1.69
N TYR A 9 -17.65 -8.93 1.40
CA TYR A 9 -16.88 -7.80 1.92
C TYR A 9 -16.89 -7.75 3.46
N TRP A 10 -18.04 -7.99 4.09
CA TRP A 10 -18.17 -8.04 5.55
C TRP A 10 -17.56 -9.29 6.16
N GLN A 11 -17.60 -10.44 5.48
CA GLN A 11 -16.91 -11.66 5.89
C GLN A 11 -15.40 -11.41 6.07
N HIS A 12 -14.81 -10.60 5.18
CA HIS A 12 -13.42 -10.18 5.27
C HIS A 12 -13.17 -8.93 6.14
N LYS A 13 -14.16 -8.51 6.93
CA LYS A 13 -14.08 -7.35 7.85
C LYS A 13 -13.58 -6.07 7.16
N ALA A 14 -13.97 -5.86 5.89
CA ALA A 14 -13.51 -4.74 5.07
C ALA A 14 -11.99 -4.66 4.82
N ARG A 15 -11.22 -5.72 5.10
CA ARG A 15 -9.77 -5.73 4.85
C ARG A 15 -9.46 -5.85 3.36
N LEU A 16 -10.17 -6.73 2.66
CA LEU A 16 -9.91 -6.96 1.24
C LEU A 16 -10.40 -5.80 0.38
N GLY A 17 -9.54 -5.32 -0.50
CA GLY A 17 -9.91 -4.40 -1.58
C GLY A 17 -10.41 -5.15 -2.81
N ALA A 18 -10.84 -4.40 -3.83
CA ALA A 18 -11.32 -4.95 -5.10
C ALA A 18 -10.41 -6.04 -5.70
N PRO A 19 -9.07 -5.93 -5.68
CA PRO A 19 -8.20 -6.94 -6.28
C PRO A 19 -8.33 -8.33 -5.64
N SER A 20 -8.36 -8.40 -4.31
CA SER A 20 -8.49 -9.66 -3.57
C SER A 20 -9.93 -10.17 -3.60
N LEU A 21 -10.91 -9.28 -3.43
CA LEU A 21 -12.32 -9.63 -3.45
C LEU A 21 -12.75 -10.28 -4.77
N VAL A 22 -12.14 -9.89 -5.89
CA VAL A 22 -12.42 -10.48 -7.22
C VAL A 22 -11.99 -11.93 -7.31
N HIS A 23 -10.89 -12.33 -6.65
CA HIS A 23 -10.48 -13.73 -6.63
C HIS A 23 -11.52 -14.58 -5.90
N ASP A 24 -12.02 -14.10 -4.77
CA ASP A 24 -13.05 -14.78 -3.98
C ASP A 24 -14.41 -14.81 -4.72
N ILE A 25 -14.79 -13.72 -5.39
CA ILE A 25 -16.00 -13.63 -6.21
C ILE A 25 -15.96 -14.63 -7.38
N ARG A 26 -14.80 -14.76 -8.04
CA ARG A 26 -14.59 -15.72 -9.13
C ARG A 26 -14.60 -17.16 -8.64
N GLY A 27 -14.00 -17.44 -7.47
CA GLY A 27 -14.08 -18.75 -6.82
C GLY A 27 -15.51 -19.18 -6.49
N LYS A 28 -16.44 -18.22 -6.31
CA LYS A 28 -17.88 -18.46 -6.14
C LYS A 28 -18.67 -18.56 -7.46
N GLY A 29 -18.00 -18.56 -8.61
CA GLY A 29 -18.61 -18.74 -9.93
C GLY A 29 -19.10 -17.45 -10.61
N TYR A 30 -18.80 -16.27 -10.06
CA TYR A 30 -19.16 -15.00 -10.68
C TYR A 30 -17.98 -14.45 -11.50
N ASP A 31 -18.14 -14.32 -12.82
CA ASP A 31 -17.12 -13.64 -13.63
C ASP A 31 -17.28 -12.12 -13.53
N VAL A 32 -16.44 -11.51 -12.69
CA VAL A 32 -16.42 -10.07 -12.49
C VAL A 32 -14.99 -9.56 -12.69
N SER A 33 -14.83 -8.51 -13.48
CA SER A 33 -13.54 -7.83 -13.65
C SER A 33 -13.19 -7.01 -12.40
N LYS A 34 -11.89 -6.76 -12.17
CA LYS A 34 -11.43 -5.84 -11.11
C LYS A 34 -12.05 -4.45 -11.24
N ARG A 35 -12.23 -3.97 -12.46
CA ARG A 35 -12.82 -2.65 -12.74
C ARG A 35 -14.30 -2.62 -12.33
N THR A 36 -15.03 -3.68 -12.66
CA THR A 36 -16.45 -3.83 -12.29
C THR A 36 -16.61 -3.94 -10.77
N ALA A 37 -15.84 -4.80 -10.11
CA ALA A 37 -15.87 -4.92 -8.65
C ALA A 37 -15.51 -3.60 -7.94
N SER A 38 -14.52 -2.86 -8.46
CA SER A 38 -14.17 -1.53 -7.95
C SER A 38 -15.32 -0.53 -8.07
N ARG A 39 -16.00 -0.48 -9.23
CA ARG A 39 -17.17 0.38 -9.44
C ARG A 39 -18.34 0.01 -8.53
N ILE A 40 -18.57 -1.29 -8.32
CA ILE A 40 -19.61 -1.80 -7.41
C ILE A 40 -19.30 -1.34 -5.98
N LEU A 41 -18.07 -1.53 -5.51
CA LEU A 41 -17.65 -1.09 -4.17
C LEU A 41 -17.79 0.42 -4.00
N GLN A 42 -17.43 1.22 -5.01
CA GLN A 42 -17.60 2.67 -4.99
C GLN A 42 -19.08 3.07 -4.91
N LYS A 43 -19.96 2.48 -5.73
CA LYS A 43 -21.41 2.73 -5.69
C LYS A 43 -22.01 2.39 -4.32
N LEU A 44 -21.50 1.37 -3.66
CA LEU A 44 -21.93 0.95 -2.33
C LEU A 44 -21.26 1.73 -1.17
N GLY A 45 -20.36 2.67 -1.47
CA GLY A 45 -19.60 3.42 -0.46
C GLY A 45 -18.60 2.57 0.33
N LEU A 46 -18.24 1.38 -0.16
CA LEU A 46 -17.37 0.42 0.52
C LEU A 46 -15.90 0.67 0.13
N ARG A 47 -15.05 0.95 1.13
CA ARG A 47 -13.60 1.16 0.94
C ARG A 47 -12.80 0.22 1.83
N SER A 48 -11.76 -0.39 1.25
CA SER A 48 -10.83 -1.23 2.02
C SER A 48 -10.24 -0.46 3.19
N LYS A 49 -10.33 -1.06 4.39
CA LYS A 49 -9.77 -0.56 5.64
C LYS A 49 -8.31 -0.96 5.85
N VAL A 50 -7.66 -1.62 4.88
CA VAL A 50 -6.25 -2.00 5.03
C VAL A 50 -5.40 -0.73 5.13
N ALA A 51 -4.70 -0.61 6.26
CA ALA A 51 -3.69 0.40 6.44
C ALA A 51 -2.60 0.20 5.37
N ARG A 52 -2.29 1.25 4.60
CA ARG A 52 -1.14 1.21 3.69
C ARG A 52 0.10 0.95 4.54
N LYS A 53 0.91 -0.05 4.18
CA LYS A 53 2.20 -0.29 4.85
C LYS A 53 2.96 1.04 4.92
N PHE A 54 3.36 1.44 6.13
CA PHE A 54 4.15 2.65 6.34
C PHE A 54 5.43 2.54 5.50
N LYS A 55 5.61 3.48 4.57
CA LYS A 55 6.85 3.63 3.81
C LYS A 55 7.56 4.83 4.40
N LEU A 56 8.62 4.59 5.16
CA LEU A 56 9.50 5.65 5.63
C LEU A 56 10.08 6.36 4.41
N ARG A 57 9.67 7.60 4.18
CA ARG A 57 10.31 8.47 3.20
C ARG A 57 11.53 9.07 3.87
N VAL A 58 12.64 8.33 3.88
CA VAL A 58 13.94 8.97 4.10
C VAL A 58 14.15 9.83 2.86
N ALA A 59 14.23 11.15 3.04
CA ALA A 59 14.62 12.03 1.93
C ALA A 59 15.91 11.44 1.30
N PRO A 60 16.06 11.44 -0.04
CA PRO A 60 17.32 11.05 -0.63
C PRO A 60 18.38 11.89 0.06
N LYS A 61 19.40 11.21 0.59
CA LYS A 61 20.51 11.82 1.32
C LYS A 61 20.91 13.04 0.51
N LEU A 62 20.62 14.25 1.03
CA LEU A 62 21.27 15.43 0.52
C LEU A 62 22.73 15.03 0.50
N PHE A 63 23.33 15.00 -0.69
CA PHE A 63 24.76 14.90 -0.84
C PHE A 63 25.31 16.15 -0.16
N TYR A 64 25.35 16.15 1.17
CA TYR A 64 26.16 17.07 1.93
C TYR A 64 27.55 16.73 1.45
N ASN A 65 28.08 17.62 0.62
CA ASN A 65 29.47 17.69 0.24
C ASN A 65 30.28 17.24 1.45
N MET A 66 30.83 16.03 1.38
CA MET A 66 31.80 15.60 2.35
C MET A 66 32.98 16.53 2.14
N LEU A 67 33.02 17.62 2.91
CA LEU A 67 34.21 18.42 3.07
C LEU A 67 35.29 17.42 3.49
N PRO A 68 36.43 17.35 2.77
CA PRO A 68 37.48 16.42 3.15
C PRO A 68 37.84 16.73 4.60
N ASN A 69 37.88 15.70 5.43
CA ASN A 69 38.39 15.80 6.79
C ASN A 69 39.90 16.06 6.70
N THR A 70 40.28 17.31 6.39
CA THR A 70 41.64 17.78 6.52
C THR A 70 41.86 18.12 7.98
N LEU A 71 42.08 17.09 8.80
CA LEU A 71 42.95 17.23 9.97
C LEU A 71 44.37 17.41 9.41
N VAL A 72 44.68 18.61 8.90
CA VAL A 72 46.08 18.99 8.72
C VAL A 72 46.69 18.96 10.11
N SER A 73 47.65 18.05 10.27
CA SER A 73 48.37 17.68 11.47
C SER A 73 48.58 18.82 12.45
N ALA A 74 47.87 18.78 13.58
CA ALA A 74 48.37 19.40 14.79
C ALA A 74 49.33 18.41 15.48
N SER A 75 50.60 18.82 15.52
CA SER A 75 51.62 18.49 16.52
C SER A 75 52.49 17.23 16.36
N ALA A 76 53.80 17.54 16.48
CA ALA A 76 54.87 16.79 17.15
C ALA A 76 55.61 15.72 16.33
N PHE A 77 56.89 15.98 16.00
CA PHE A 77 58.04 15.58 16.83
C PHE A 77 59.36 15.92 16.09
N LEU A 78 60.25 16.64 16.80
CA LEU A 78 61.65 17.01 16.51
C LEU A 78 61.90 18.11 15.46
#